data_AF-A0AAV4YTN0-F1
#
_entry.id   AF-A0AAV4YTN0-F1
#
_cell.length_a   1.000
_cell.length_b   1.000
_cell.length_c   1.000
_cell.angle_alpha   90.00
_cell.angle_beta   90.00
_cell.angle_gamma   90.00
#
_symmetry.space_group_name_H-M   'P 1'
#
loop_
_entity.id
_entity.type
_entity.pdbx_description
1 polymer ?
#
loop_
_entity_poly.entity_id
_entity_poly.type
_entity_poly.pdbx_seq_one_letter_code
_entity_poly.pdbx_strand_id
1 'polypeptide(L)'
;MDDYMPQLIRIMPDYGGEYVFDEDGGVTRLTLVFEEHPNIERITKIEWGLLKVADWIEHCEFLGEKIPWEKIDTSGLQLAQEMAITLGDIGIPIVYQLRDKERTQIHISNTGELNPAILPSSHFYVNR
;
A
#
# COMPACT_ATOMS: atom_id res chain seq x y z
N MET A 1 24.46 2.52 -8.61
CA MET A 1 23.22 1.88 -8.11
C MET A 1 22.19 2.21 -9.13
N ASP A 2 21.47 1.22 -9.66
CA ASP A 2 20.34 1.53 -10.52
C ASP A 2 19.32 2.32 -9.68
N ASP A 3 18.86 3.45 -10.22
CA ASP A 3 17.83 4.30 -9.62
C ASP A 3 16.50 3.53 -9.66
N TYR A 4 16.30 2.64 -8.69
CA TYR A 4 15.11 1.82 -8.59
C TYR A 4 13.88 2.71 -8.33
N MET A 5 12.90 2.63 -9.23
CA MET A 5 11.63 3.35 -9.13
C MET A 5 10.47 2.34 -9.28
N PRO A 6 9.54 2.26 -8.33
CA PRO A 6 8.41 1.33 -8.41
C PRO A 6 7.46 1.72 -9.54
N GLN A 7 6.91 0.71 -10.23
CA GLN A 7 5.86 0.92 -11.23
C GLN A 7 4.46 0.94 -10.62
N LEU A 8 4.31 0.44 -9.40
CA LEU A 8 3.06 0.39 -8.64
C LEU A 8 3.36 0.43 -7.14
N ILE A 9 2.61 1.22 -6.39
CA ILE A 9 2.62 1.19 -4.92
C ILE A 9 1.36 0.46 -4.47
N ARG A 10 1.52 -0.72 -3.86
CA ARG A 10 0.40 -1.58 -3.43
C ARG A 10 0.36 -1.71 -1.91
N ILE A 11 -0.47 -0.92 -1.27
CA ILE A 11 -0.59 -0.90 0.19
C ILE A 11 -1.36 -2.13 0.68
N MET A 12 -0.69 -2.99 1.47
CA MET A 12 -1.21 -4.27 2.01
C MET A 12 -0.76 -4.46 3.47
N PRO A 13 -1.57 -4.05 4.46
CA PRO A 13 -1.17 -4.15 5.87
C PRO A 13 -0.94 -5.58 6.36
N ASP A 14 -1.61 -6.59 5.76
CA ASP A 14 -1.48 -8.00 6.10
C ASP A 14 -0.20 -8.67 5.59
N TYR A 15 0.62 -7.95 4.83
CA TYR A 15 1.91 -8.43 4.34
C TYR A 15 3.10 -7.95 5.19
N GLY A 16 2.83 -7.32 6.36
CA GLY A 16 3.84 -7.01 7.37
C GLY A 16 4.68 -5.78 7.05
N GLY A 17 4.14 -4.55 7.16
CA GLY A 17 4.95 -3.31 7.07
C GLY A 17 5.59 -3.00 5.70
N GLU A 18 5.34 -3.86 4.73
CA GLU A 18 6.16 -4.08 3.54
C GLU A 18 5.24 -4.15 2.32
N TYR A 19 5.03 -3.01 1.67
CA TYR A 19 3.88 -2.81 0.77
C TYR A 19 4.20 -1.99 -0.51
N VAL A 20 5.44 -2.04 -0.98
CA VAL A 20 5.76 -1.62 -2.36
C VAL A 20 5.90 -2.89 -3.18
N PHE A 21 5.16 -2.97 -4.29
CA PHE A 21 5.21 -4.10 -5.19
C PHE A 21 6.14 -3.75 -6.35
N ASP A 22 7.33 -4.34 -6.35
CA ASP A 22 8.13 -4.51 -7.55
C ASP A 22 7.68 -5.77 -8.30
N GLU A 23 7.76 -5.75 -9.64
CA GLU A 23 7.39 -6.86 -10.53
C GLU A 23 8.16 -8.17 -10.22
N ASP A 24 9.31 -8.06 -9.53
CA ASP A 24 10.16 -9.13 -9.01
C ASP A 24 9.81 -9.55 -7.56
N GLY A 25 8.75 -8.98 -6.97
CA GLY A 25 8.32 -9.26 -5.60
C GLY A 25 9.18 -8.60 -4.53
N GLY A 26 10.05 -7.65 -4.93
CA GLY A 26 10.82 -6.84 -4.03
C GLY A 26 9.93 -5.93 -3.20
N VAL A 27 10.36 -5.79 -1.95
CA VAL A 27 9.65 -5.07 -0.91
C VAL A 27 10.50 -3.89 -0.48
N THR A 28 9.92 -2.69 -0.45
CA THR A 28 10.63 -1.50 0.04
C THR A 28 9.71 -0.53 0.77
N ARG A 29 10.33 0.39 1.52
CA ARG A 29 9.66 1.55 2.13
C ARG A 29 9.70 2.72 1.15
N LEU A 30 8.61 3.46 1.08
CA LEU A 30 8.51 4.67 0.26
C LEU A 30 9.46 5.77 0.74
N THR A 31 9.80 5.78 2.03
CA THR A 31 10.86 6.68 2.54
C THR A 31 12.23 6.42 1.93
N LEU A 32 12.53 5.19 1.47
CA LEU A 32 13.78 4.84 0.77
C LEU A 32 13.71 5.13 -0.73
N VAL A 33 12.53 5.05 -1.32
CA VAL A 33 12.31 5.35 -2.75
C VAL A 33 12.27 6.86 -2.99
N PHE A 34 11.69 7.60 -2.06
CA PHE A 34 11.40 9.02 -2.18
C PHE A 34 12.14 9.84 -1.13
N GLU A 35 13.41 9.51 -0.84
CA GLU A 35 14.23 10.13 0.21
C GLU A 35 14.28 11.66 0.12
N GLU A 36 14.31 12.20 -1.10
CA GLU A 36 14.40 13.65 -1.36
C GLU A 36 13.03 14.33 -1.51
N HIS A 37 11.92 13.61 -1.28
CA HIS A 37 10.59 14.16 -1.46
C HIS A 37 10.32 15.30 -0.46
N PRO A 38 9.74 16.44 -0.89
CA PRO A 38 9.51 17.59 -0.01
C PRO A 38 8.63 17.29 1.21
N ASN A 39 7.81 16.24 1.12
CA ASN A 39 6.93 15.77 2.20
C ASN A 39 7.47 14.55 2.98
N ILE A 40 8.77 14.27 2.95
CA ILE A 40 9.37 13.04 3.53
C ILE A 40 8.98 12.77 4.99
N GLU A 41 8.87 13.81 5.82
CA GLU A 41 8.43 13.65 7.22
C GLU A 41 6.99 13.14 7.33
N ARG A 42 6.12 13.59 6.41
CA ARG A 42 4.72 13.17 6.37
C ARG A 42 4.61 11.74 5.85
N ILE A 43 5.38 11.39 4.82
CA ILE A 43 5.51 10.02 4.31
C ILE A 43 5.91 9.10 5.46
N THR A 44 7.00 9.43 6.16
CA THR A 44 7.50 8.67 7.32
C THR A 44 6.41 8.41 8.36
N LYS A 45 5.62 9.44 8.73
CA LYS A 45 4.54 9.30 9.72
C LYS A 45 3.44 8.35 9.25
N ILE A 46 3.09 8.38 7.97
CA ILE A 46 2.08 7.50 7.39
C ILE A 46 2.61 6.06 7.36
N GLU A 47 3.88 5.85 7.00
CA GLU A 47 4.50 4.52 7.05
C GLU A 47 4.49 3.94 8.45
N TRP A 48 4.78 4.73 9.49
CA TRP A 48 4.65 4.30 10.88
C TRP A 48 3.21 3.92 11.25
N GLY A 49 2.22 4.59 10.67
CA GLY A 49 0.81 4.21 10.81
C GLY A 49 0.54 2.84 10.21
N LEU A 50 1.03 2.59 8.99
CA LEU A 50 0.86 1.32 8.30
C LEU A 50 1.58 0.17 9.03
N LEU A 51 2.78 0.43 9.56
CA LEU A 51 3.50 -0.51 10.41
C LEU A 51 2.71 -0.87 11.67
N LYS A 52 2.07 0.10 12.33
CA LYS A 52 1.21 -0.19 13.50
C LYS A 52 -0.02 -1.04 13.14
N VAL A 53 -0.57 -0.89 11.94
CA VAL A 53 -1.67 -1.74 11.47
C VAL A 53 -1.16 -3.18 11.29
N ALA A 54 0.02 -3.35 10.68
CA ALA A 54 0.67 -4.65 10.53
C ALA A 54 0.98 -5.29 11.90
N ASP A 55 1.60 -4.55 12.82
CA ASP A 55 1.91 -5.01 14.18
C ASP A 55 0.65 -5.49 14.92
N TRP A 56 -0.49 -4.85 14.68
CA TRP A 56 -1.74 -5.27 15.30
C TRP A 56 -2.26 -6.60 14.75
N ILE A 57 -2.08 -6.86 13.45
CA ILE A 57 -2.38 -8.16 12.84
C ILE A 57 -1.53 -9.24 13.49
N GLU A 58 -0.21 -9.02 13.54
CA GLU A 58 0.74 -9.95 14.15
C GLU A 58 0.41 -10.20 15.63
N HIS A 59 0.02 -9.16 16.36
CA HIS A 59 -0.37 -9.29 17.76
C HIS A 59 -1.63 -10.14 17.94
N CYS A 60 -2.65 -9.95 17.11
CA CYS A 60 -3.86 -10.79 17.12
C CYS A 60 -3.52 -12.24 16.78
N GLU A 61 -2.65 -12.49 15.79
CA GLU A 61 -2.20 -13.84 15.44
C GLU A 61 -1.43 -14.50 16.58
N PHE A 62 -0.51 -13.77 17.21
CA PHE A 62 0.28 -14.24 18.34
C PHE A 62 -0.60 -14.63 19.54
N LEU A 63 -1.64 -13.85 19.82
CA LEU A 63 -2.59 -14.13 20.91
C LEU A 63 -3.66 -15.17 20.53
N GLY A 64 -3.74 -15.58 19.26
CA GLY A 64 -4.82 -16.44 18.75
C GLY A 64 -6.19 -15.75 18.76
N GLU A 65 -6.21 -14.43 18.71
CA GLU A 65 -7.43 -13.63 18.69
C GLU A 65 -8.01 -13.50 17.28
N LYS A 66 -9.31 -13.20 17.21
CA LYS A 66 -9.95 -12.90 15.93
C LYS A 66 -9.42 -11.56 15.41
N ILE A 67 -8.75 -11.60 14.26
CA ILE A 67 -8.26 -10.41 13.57
C ILE A 67 -9.46 -9.53 13.13
N PRO A 68 -9.51 -8.24 13.51
CA PRO A 68 -10.61 -7.34 13.17
C PRO A 68 -10.42 -6.74 11.76
N TRP A 69 -10.54 -7.59 10.73
CA TRP A 69 -10.24 -7.24 9.33
C TRP A 69 -10.90 -5.97 8.83
N GLU A 70 -12.19 -5.74 9.14
CA GLU A 70 -12.89 -4.52 8.74
C GLU A 70 -12.20 -3.24 9.26
N LYS A 71 -11.70 -3.26 10.49
CA LYS A 71 -11.00 -2.11 11.09
C LYS A 71 -9.59 -1.96 10.52
N ILE A 72 -8.92 -3.06 10.20
CA ILE A 72 -7.63 -3.08 9.50
C ILE A 72 -7.80 -2.47 8.11
N ASP A 73 -8.79 -2.93 7.34
CA ASP A 73 -9.05 -2.45 5.99
C ASP A 73 -9.40 -0.96 5.98
N THR A 74 -10.25 -0.53 6.92
CA THR A 74 -10.60 0.89 7.09
C THR A 74 -9.37 1.75 7.39
N SER A 75 -8.54 1.31 8.34
CA SER A 75 -7.36 2.07 8.78
C SER A 75 -6.28 2.09 7.70
N GLY A 76 -6.03 0.95 7.06
CA GLY A 76 -5.09 0.80 5.97
C GLY A 76 -5.47 1.64 4.76
N LEU A 77 -6.75 1.62 4.35
CA LEU A 77 -7.24 2.43 3.24
C LEU A 77 -7.12 3.93 3.52
N GLN A 78 -7.46 4.39 4.73
CA GLN A 78 -7.31 5.79 5.10
C GLN A 78 -5.84 6.23 5.02
N LEU A 79 -4.91 5.44 5.55
CA LEU A 79 -3.48 5.72 5.46
C LEU A 79 -2.98 5.69 4.02
N ALA A 80 -3.52 4.80 3.18
CA ALA A 80 -3.20 4.74 1.77
C ALA A 80 -3.67 5.99 1.00
N GLN A 81 -4.86 6.51 1.33
CA GLN A 81 -5.34 7.80 0.81
C GLN A 81 -4.45 8.95 1.24
N GLU A 82 -4.07 9.01 2.52
CA GLU A 82 -3.14 10.01 3.03
C GLU A 82 -1.78 9.92 2.33
N MET A 83 -1.29 8.71 2.05
CA MET A 83 -0.05 8.49 1.31
C MET A 83 -0.14 9.04 -0.12
N ALA A 84 -1.23 8.73 -0.84
CA ALA A 84 -1.44 9.18 -2.21
C ALA A 84 -1.52 10.72 -2.30
N ILE A 85 -2.23 11.36 -1.37
CA ILE A 85 -2.28 12.83 -1.29
C ILE A 85 -0.89 13.40 -0.98
N THR A 86 -0.14 12.76 -0.09
CA THR A 86 1.17 13.25 0.37
C THR A 86 2.22 13.18 -0.73
N LEU A 87 2.22 12.11 -1.52
CA LEU A 87 3.08 11.94 -2.68
C LEU A 87 2.66 12.84 -3.84
N GLY A 88 1.35 13.07 -4.01
CA GLY A 88 0.84 13.85 -5.13
C GLY A 88 0.99 13.11 -6.46
N ASP A 89 1.17 13.85 -7.55
CA ASP A 89 1.40 13.25 -8.86
C ASP A 89 2.88 12.89 -9.03
N ILE A 90 3.20 11.64 -8.69
CA ILE A 90 4.53 11.05 -8.90
C ILE A 90 4.59 10.18 -10.17
N GLY A 91 3.52 10.17 -10.99
CA GLY A 91 3.41 9.31 -12.17
C GLY A 91 3.33 7.80 -11.88
N ILE A 92 3.22 7.40 -10.59
CA ILE A 92 3.18 6.01 -10.15
C ILE A 92 1.81 5.74 -9.52
N PRO A 93 1.04 4.75 -10.02
CA PRO A 93 -0.24 4.38 -9.45
C PRO A 93 -0.11 3.89 -8.00
N ILE A 94 -1.10 4.25 -7.18
CA ILE A 94 -1.23 3.78 -5.80
C ILE A 94 -2.55 3.03 -5.67
N VAL A 95 -2.46 1.82 -5.12
CA VAL A 95 -3.63 0.97 -4.86
C VAL A 95 -3.62 0.46 -3.42
N TYR A 96 -4.80 0.30 -2.85
CA TYR A 96 -5.01 -0.45 -1.62
C TYR A 96 -5.59 -1.82 -1.95
N GLN A 97 -5.02 -2.90 -1.43
CA GLN A 97 -5.57 -4.24 -1.62
C GLN A 97 -6.31 -4.69 -0.37
N LEU A 98 -7.62 -4.94 -0.51
CA LEU A 98 -8.44 -5.45 0.56
C LEU A 98 -8.05 -6.88 0.90
N ARG A 99 -8.22 -7.23 2.19
CA ARG A 99 -8.07 -8.62 2.63
C ARG A 99 -9.34 -9.44 2.42
N ASP A 100 -9.80 -9.50 1.17
CA ASP A 100 -10.91 -10.38 0.77
C ASP A 100 -10.41 -11.61 -0.02
N LYS A 101 -11.33 -12.50 -0.38
CA LYS A 101 -11.01 -13.72 -1.15
C LYS A 101 -10.61 -13.40 -2.59
N GLU A 102 -11.06 -12.27 -3.11
CA GLU A 102 -10.87 -11.86 -4.50
C GLU A 102 -9.63 -10.97 -4.68
N ARG A 103 -8.99 -10.57 -3.57
CA ARG A 103 -7.91 -9.59 -3.49
C ARG A 103 -8.27 -8.29 -4.21
N THR A 104 -9.46 -7.76 -3.90
CA THR A 104 -9.97 -6.53 -4.51
C THR A 104 -8.97 -5.39 -4.34
N GLN A 105 -8.69 -4.69 -5.44
CA GLN A 105 -7.84 -3.50 -5.44
C GLN A 105 -8.68 -2.24 -5.60
N ILE A 106 -8.41 -1.26 -4.73
CA ILE A 106 -8.99 0.07 -4.76
C ILE A 106 -7.93 1.03 -5.28
N HIS A 107 -8.19 1.66 -6.42
CA HIS A 107 -7.30 2.70 -6.94
C HIS A 107 -7.51 4.00 -6.20
N ILE A 108 -6.41 4.65 -5.84
CA ILE A 108 -6.42 5.90 -5.08
C ILE A 108 -5.82 6.99 -5.96
N SER A 109 -6.58 8.05 -6.20
CA SER A 109 -6.06 9.22 -6.90
C SER A 109 -5.07 10.00 -6.02
N ASN A 110 -4.28 10.89 -6.62
CA ASN A 110 -3.46 11.86 -5.89
C ASN A 110 -4.27 12.90 -5.09
N THR A 111 -5.59 12.93 -5.25
CA THR A 111 -6.52 13.72 -4.42
C THR A 111 -7.13 12.91 -3.27
N GLY A 112 -6.78 11.61 -3.17
CA GLY A 112 -7.33 10.67 -2.18
C GLY A 112 -8.73 10.15 -2.52
N GLU A 113 -9.26 10.50 -3.70
CA GLU A 113 -10.52 9.95 -4.20
C GLU A 113 -10.35 8.48 -4.55
N LEU A 114 -11.37 7.69 -4.19
CA LEU A 114 -11.38 6.27 -4.46
C LEU A 114 -12.06 6.02 -5.80
N ASN A 115 -11.36 5.35 -6.70
CA ASN A 115 -11.94 4.88 -7.94
C ASN A 115 -12.09 3.35 -7.84
N PRO A 116 -13.33 2.81 -7.90
CA PRO A 116 -13.50 1.38 -8.10
C PRO A 116 -12.80 1.03 -9.43
N ALA A 117 -12.00 -0.03 -9.43
CA ALA A 117 -11.04 -0.35 -10.48
C ALA A 117 -11.60 -0.11 -11.90
N ILE A 118 -11.15 0.95 -12.56
CA ILE A 118 -11.13 1.01 -14.02
C ILE A 118 -9.72 0.60 -14.40
N LEU A 119 -9.48 -0.71 -14.44
CA LEU A 119 -8.26 -1.20 -15.06
C LEU A 119 -8.29 -0.77 -16.54
N PRO A 120 -7.25 -0.14 -17.10
CA PRO A 120 -6.97 -0.34 -18.50
C PRO A 120 -6.76 -1.85 -18.67
N SER A 121 -7.52 -2.45 -19.57
CA SER A 121 -7.43 -3.85 -19.94
C SER A 121 -6.09 -4.12 -20.61
N SER A 122 -5.01 -4.27 -19.85
CA SER A 122 -3.73 -4.78 -20.32
C SER A 122 -3.54 -6.19 -19.77
N HIS A 123 -3.69 -7.14 -20.70
CA HIS A 123 -3.48 -8.57 -20.55
C HIS A 123 -2.17 -8.89 -19.83
N PHE A 124 -2.22 -9.52 -18.67
CA PHE A 124 -1.20 -10.50 -18.26
C PHE A 124 -1.85 -11.61 -17.43
N TYR A 125 -2.50 -12.54 -18.12
CA TYR A 125 -2.55 -13.92 -17.64
C TYR A 125 -1.16 -14.51 -17.87
N VAL A 126 -0.44 -14.85 -16.82
CA VAL A 126 0.56 -15.91 -16.89
C VAL A 126 0.11 -17.02 -15.96
N ASN A 127 -0.59 -17.98 -16.55
CA ASN A 127 -0.83 -19.28 -15.93
C ASN A 127 0.52 -19.93 -15.62
N ARG A 128 0.69 -20.40 -14.39
CA ARG A 128 1.44 -21.63 -14.09
C ARG A 128 0.71 -22.40 -13.00
#